data_AF-A0A9R1XU97-F1
#
_entry.id   AF-A0A9R1XU97-F1
#
_cell.length_a   1.000
_cell.length_b   1.000
_cell.length_c   1.000
_cell.angle_alpha   90.00
_cell.angle_beta   90.00
_cell.angle_gamma   90.00
#
_symmetry.space_group_name_H-M   'P 1'
#
loop_
_entity.id
_entity.type
_entity.pdbx_description
1 polymer ?
#
loop_
_entity_poly.entity_id
_entity_poly.type
_entity_poly.pdbx_seq_one_letter_code
_entity_poly.pdbx_strand_id
1 'polypeptide(L)'
;MDSFHTIGAKLLKLEDIKLHQKLLPNMLVRIKALENGQVETEKEMVEEVDDELQKTVFKVIEGGVLEVYNPLILTINMEDMGHKKLVIWTIDFKKVNG
;
A
#
# COMPACT_ATOMS: atom_id res chain seq x y z
N MET A 1 -17.47 13.37 21.69
CA MET A 1 -18.21 12.37 20.89
C MET A 1 -17.24 11.98 19.81
N ASP A 2 -16.42 10.99 20.15
CA ASP A 2 -15.17 10.72 19.46
C ASP A 2 -15.47 10.07 18.12
N SER A 3 -15.30 10.84 17.06
CA SER A 3 -15.31 10.33 15.69
C SER A 3 -14.00 9.57 15.49
N PHE A 4 -14.05 8.29 15.85
CA PHE A 4 -13.14 7.28 15.32
C PHE A 4 -13.21 7.36 13.80
N HIS A 5 -12.29 8.12 13.22
CA HIS A 5 -12.07 8.16 11.80
C HIS A 5 -11.73 6.75 11.40
N THR A 6 -12.61 6.16 10.61
CA THR A 6 -12.43 4.87 9.98
C THR A 6 -11.20 4.97 9.09
N ILE A 7 -10.00 4.76 9.66
CA ILE A 7 -8.84 4.16 8.96
C ILE A 7 -9.20 2.68 8.79
N GLY A 8 -10.33 2.45 8.14
CA GLY A 8 -10.87 1.13 7.87
C GLY A 8 -11.16 1.15 6.41
N ALA A 9 -10.19 0.68 5.64
CA ALA A 9 -10.32 0.21 4.27
C ALA A 9 -11.52 0.83 3.53
N LYS A 10 -11.53 2.17 3.35
CA LYS A 10 -12.46 2.79 2.42
C LYS A 10 -11.89 2.47 1.05
N LEU A 11 -12.32 1.31 0.56
CA LEU A 11 -12.09 0.71 -0.74
C LEU A 11 -11.40 1.71 -1.69
N LEU A 12 -10.06 1.68 -1.72
CA LEU A 12 -9.35 2.10 -2.92
C LEU A 12 -9.94 1.22 -4.01
N LYS A 13 -10.82 1.81 -4.82
CA LYS A 13 -11.34 1.14 -6.01
C LYS A 13 -10.16 1.16 -6.99
N LEU A 14 -9.30 0.17 -6.80
CA LEU A 14 -8.24 -0.14 -7.73
C LEU A 14 -8.96 -0.77 -8.93
N GLU A 15 -9.14 0.01 -9.99
CA GLU A 15 -9.87 -0.43 -11.18
C GLU A 15 -9.19 -1.62 -11.86
N ASP A 16 -7.87 -1.79 -11.63
CA ASP A 16 -7.09 -2.98 -11.96
C ASP A 16 -5.82 -3.03 -11.08
N ILE A 17 -5.74 -3.96 -10.11
CA ILE A 17 -4.43 -4.52 -9.70
C ILE A 17 -4.40 -5.96 -10.19
N LYS A 18 -3.79 -6.17 -11.36
CA LYS A 18 -3.31 -7.49 -11.75
C LYS A 18 -1.94 -7.70 -11.13
N LEU A 19 -1.91 -8.30 -9.94
CA LEU A 19 -0.68 -8.78 -9.32
C LEU A 19 -0.25 -10.08 -10.03
N HIS A 20 0.33 -9.95 -11.22
CA HIS A 20 0.87 -11.10 -11.97
C HIS A 20 2.11 -10.72 -12.80
N GLN A 21 3.26 -10.80 -12.13
CA GLN A 21 4.61 -11.13 -12.59
C GLN A 21 5.47 -11.12 -11.32
N LYS A 22 6.54 -11.93 -11.22
CA LYS A 22 7.46 -11.88 -10.07
C LYS A 22 7.94 -10.44 -9.87
N LEU A 23 7.48 -9.77 -8.81
CA LEU A 23 7.97 -8.43 -8.46
C LEU A 23 9.42 -8.58 -8.01
N LEU A 24 10.24 -7.58 -8.35
CA LEU A 24 11.64 -7.57 -7.97
C LEU A 24 11.91 -6.36 -7.06
N PRO A 25 12.79 -6.50 -6.05
CA PRO A 25 13.27 -5.37 -5.29
C PRO A 25 13.83 -4.26 -6.20
N ASN A 26 13.61 -3.01 -5.80
CA ASN A 26 13.93 -1.78 -6.54
C ASN A 26 13.11 -1.55 -7.82
N MET A 27 12.10 -2.37 -8.11
CA MET A 27 11.19 -2.10 -9.21
C MET A 27 10.30 -0.90 -8.89
N LEU A 28 10.10 -0.02 -9.88
CA LEU A 28 9.25 1.16 -9.78
C LEU A 28 7.88 0.86 -10.38
N VAL A 29 6.83 1.12 -9.60
CA VAL A 29 5.43 0.95 -9.98
C VAL A 29 4.76 2.31 -9.96
N ARG A 30 3.97 2.62 -10.99
CA ARG A 30 3.09 3.81 -10.99
C ARG A 30 1.66 3.36 -10.76
N ILE A 31 1.03 3.92 -9.75
CA ILE A 31 -0.34 3.60 -9.37
C ILE A 31 -1.21 4.82 -9.63
N LYS A 32 -2.38 4.58 -10.22
CA LYS A 32 -3.45 5.57 -10.29
C LYS A 32 -4.55 5.12 -9.35
N ALA A 33 -4.80 5.92 -8.33
CA ALA A 33 -5.75 5.64 -7.27
C ALA A 33 -6.88 6.67 -7.31
N LEU A 34 -8.10 6.25 -6.96
CA LEU A 34 -9.20 7.18 -6.74
C LEU A 34 -9.29 7.48 -5.24
N GLU A 35 -8.84 8.66 -4.83
CA GLU A 35 -8.88 9.13 -3.46
C GLU A 35 -9.86 10.31 -3.34
N ASN A 36 -10.83 10.22 -2.41
CA ASN A 36 -11.83 11.26 -2.19
C ASN A 36 -12.60 11.72 -3.47
N GLY A 37 -12.69 10.87 -4.49
CA GLY A 37 -13.32 11.19 -5.77
C GLY A 37 -12.41 11.89 -6.79
N GLN A 38 -11.13 12.06 -6.46
CA GLN A 38 -10.09 12.58 -7.36
C GLN A 38 -9.12 11.46 -7.74
N VAL A 39 -8.67 11.46 -8.99
CA VAL A 39 -7.65 10.52 -9.46
C VAL A 39 -6.29 11.06 -9.06
N GLU A 40 -5.65 10.39 -8.13
CA GLU A 40 -4.29 10.66 -7.70
C GLU A 40 -3.33 9.70 -8.41
N THR A 41 -2.13 10.19 -8.74
CA THR A 41 -1.05 9.37 -9.31
C THR A 41 0.10 9.32 -8.35
N GLU A 42 0.50 8.10 -8.00
CA GLU A 42 1.60 7.84 -7.08
C GLU A 42 2.64 6.95 -7.76
N LYS A 43 3.87 7.04 -7.28
CA LYS A 43 4.95 6.17 -7.67
C LYS A 43 5.47 5.46 -6.43
N GLU A 44 5.48 4.15 -6.51
CA GLU A 44 5.97 3.27 -5.47
C GLU A 44 7.23 2.56 -5.92
N MET A 45 8.09 2.25 -4.95
CA MET A 45 9.22 1.36 -5.11
C MET A 45 8.97 0.10 -4.29
N VAL A 46 9.16 -1.06 -4.91
CA VAL A 46 9.17 -2.34 -4.20
C VAL A 46 10.49 -2.42 -3.42
N GLU A 47 10.44 -2.33 -2.09
CA GLU A 47 11.63 -2.42 -1.24
C GLU A 47 12.00 -3.87 -0.92
N GLU A 48 11.00 -4.74 -0.75
CA GLU A 48 11.20 -6.14 -0.35
C GLU A 48 10.15 -7.04 -1.02
N VAL A 49 10.59 -8.23 -1.44
CA VAL A 49 9.73 -9.34 -1.86
C VAL A 49 10.27 -10.58 -1.19
N ASP A 50 9.44 -11.23 -0.39
CA ASP A 50 9.75 -12.49 0.28
C ASP A 50 8.69 -13.53 -0.11
N ASP A 51 9.08 -14.44 -1.01
CA ASP A 51 8.20 -15.49 -1.52
C ASP A 51 7.87 -16.54 -0.43
N GLU A 52 8.75 -16.75 0.56
CA GLU A 52 8.56 -17.72 1.64
C GLU A 52 7.55 -17.20 2.67
N LEU A 53 7.68 -15.94 3.06
CA LEU A 53 6.76 -15.26 3.99
C LEU A 53 5.52 -14.71 3.29
N GLN A 54 5.41 -14.86 1.97
CA GLN A 54 4.37 -14.27 1.13
C GLN A 54 4.18 -12.78 1.42
N LYS A 55 5.29 -12.05 1.51
CA LYS A 55 5.36 -10.66 1.93
C LYS A 55 5.89 -9.79 0.81
N THR A 56 5.36 -8.58 0.69
CA THR A 56 5.88 -7.54 -0.19
C THR A 56 5.81 -6.19 0.53
N VAL A 57 6.88 -5.40 0.41
CA VAL A 57 6.97 -4.06 0.99
C VAL A 57 7.09 -3.04 -0.14
N PHE A 58 6.23 -2.04 -0.11
CA PHE A 58 6.17 -0.93 -1.04
C PHE A 58 6.46 0.37 -0.28
N LYS A 59 7.18 1.28 -0.93
CA LYS A 59 7.40 2.63 -0.42
C LYS A 59 6.94 3.63 -1.46
N VAL A 60 6.09 4.57 -1.06
CA VAL A 60 5.73 5.70 -1.91
C VAL A 60 6.94 6.63 -2.00
N ILE A 61 7.36 6.94 -3.22
CA ILE A 61 8.53 7.78 -3.51
C ILE A 61 8.17 9.07 -4.27
N GLU A 62 7.01 9.12 -4.94
CA GLU A 62 6.45 10.32 -5.56
C GLU A 62 4.92 10.29 -5.41
N GLY A 63 4.28 11.43 -5.15
CA GLY A 63 2.82 11.55 -5.00
C GLY A 63 2.43 12.63 -3.99
N GLY A 64 1.22 13.17 -4.11
CA GLY A 64 0.71 14.22 -3.22
C GLY A 64 0.61 13.78 -1.76
N VAL A 65 0.38 12.48 -1.52
CA VAL A 65 0.33 11.89 -0.18
C VAL A 65 1.61 12.13 0.64
N LEU A 66 2.76 12.28 -0.02
CA LEU A 66 4.05 12.53 0.62
C LEU A 66 4.19 13.94 1.23
N GLU A 67 3.30 14.87 0.88
CA GLU A 67 3.23 16.18 1.53
C GLU A 67 2.70 16.08 2.97
N VAL A 68 1.88 15.05 3.24
CA VAL A 68 1.27 14.81 4.55
C VAL A 68 2.02 13.71 5.30
N TYR A 69 2.44 12.66 4.60
CA TYR A 69 3.05 11.45 5.17
C TYR A 69 4.38 11.10 4.50
N ASN A 70 5.50 11.28 5.18
CA ASN A 70 6.81 10.92 4.67
C ASN A 70 7.76 10.42 5.79
N PRO A 71 8.25 9.17 5.71
CA PRO A 71 7.94 8.16 4.70
C PRO A 71 6.50 7.62 4.84
N LEU A 72 5.99 7.03 3.75
CA LEU A 72 4.79 6.19 3.71
C LEU A 72 5.17 4.84 3.09
N ILE A 73 5.01 3.77 3.87
CA ILE A 73 5.40 2.40 3.53
C ILE A 73 4.19 1.50 3.72
N LEU A 74 3.93 0.68 2.71
CA LEU A 74 2.87 -0.32 2.73
C LEU A 74 3.50 -1.72 2.71
N THR A 75 3.22 -2.52 3.72
CA THR A 75 3.54 -3.96 3.74
C THR A 75 2.28 -4.76 3.51
N ILE A 76 2.34 -5.70 2.57
CA ILE A 76 1.30 -6.70 2.34
C ILE A 76 1.91 -8.06 2.65
N ASN A 77 1.30 -8.84 3.53
CA ASN A 77 1.66 -10.23 3.74
C ASN A 77 0.44 -11.14 3.77
N MET A 78 0.63 -12.40 3.40
CA MET A 78 -0.42 -13.39 3.39
C MET A 78 -0.14 -14.50 4.39
N GLU A 79 -1.14 -14.81 5.21
CA GLU A 79 -1.08 -15.92 6.16
C GLU A 79 -2.01 -17.05 5.74
N ASP A 80 -1.53 -18.29 5.85
CA ASP A 80 -2.32 -19.48 5.63
C ASP A 80 -3.23 -19.78 6.83
N MET A 81 -4.53 -19.75 6.59
CA MET A 81 -5.57 -20.07 7.58
C MET A 81 -6.31 -21.36 7.16
N GLY A 82 -5.54 -22.37 6.74
CA GLY A 82 -6.06 -23.64 6.22
C GLY A 82 -6.65 -23.50 4.81
N HIS A 83 -7.98 -23.53 4.69
CA HIS A 83 -8.68 -23.41 3.40
C HIS A 83 -8.86 -21.96 2.92
N LYS A 84 -8.31 -20.98 3.64
CA LYS A 84 -8.40 -19.56 3.34
C LYS A 84 -7.02 -18.91 3.48
N LYS A 85 -6.85 -17.80 2.78
CA LYS A 85 -5.73 -16.88 2.97
C LYS A 85 -6.23 -15.64 3.72
N LEU A 86 -5.47 -15.20 4.71
CA LEU A 86 -5.65 -13.90 5.35
C LEU A 86 -4.64 -12.93 4.72
N VAL A 87 -5.12 -11.84 4.14
CA VAL A 87 -4.24 -10.78 3.63
C VAL A 87 -4.17 -9.69 4.69
N ILE A 88 -2.96 -9.41 5.17
CA ILE A 88 -2.67 -8.38 6.16
C ILE A 88 -2.03 -7.21 5.44
N TRP A 89 -2.56 -6.01 5.70
CA TRP A 89 -2.05 -4.74 5.17
C TRP A 89 -1.56 -3.91 6.36
N THR A 90 -0.28 -3.58 6.37
CA THR A 90 0.34 -2.73 7.39
C THR A 90 0.82 -1.46 6.72
N ILE A 91 0.44 -0.31 7.28
CA ILE A 91 0.84 1.01 6.77
C ILE A 91 1.70 1.68 7.84
N ASP A 92 2.98 1.85 7.53
CA ASP A 92 3.94 2.57 8.36
C ASP A 92 4.14 3.97 7.79
N PHE A 93 3.89 5.00 8.60
CA PHE A 93 4.01 6.37 8.15
C PHE A 93 4.50 7.32 9.23
N LYS A 94 5.09 8.44 8.79
CA LYS A 94 5.34 9.61 9.65
C LYS A 94 4.62 10.82 9.08
N LYS A 95 3.91 11.57 9.93
CA LYS A 95 3.37 12.88 9.54
C LYS A 95 4.52 13.85 9.33
N VAL A 96 4.49 14.62 8.25
CA VAL A 96 5.54 15.59 7.92
C VAL A 96 5.59 16.74 8.94
N ASN A 97 4.43 17.12 9.51
CA ASN A 97 4.29 18.24 10.45
C ASN A 97 3.85 17.79 11.86
N GLY A 98 4.44 16.71 12.37
CA GLY A 98 4.20 16.19 13.72
C GLY A 98 4.96 16.93 14.81
#